data_AF-A0A7K2L1M1-F1
#
_entry.id   AF-A0A7K2L1M1-F1
#
_cell.length_a   1.000
_cell.length_b   1.000
_cell.length_c   1.000
_cell.angle_alpha   90.00
_cell.angle_beta   90.00
_cell.angle_gamma   90.00
#
_symmetry.space_group_name_H-M   'P 1'
#
loop_
_entity.id
_entity.type
_entity.pdbx_description
1 polymer ?
#
loop_
_entity_poly.entity_id
_entity_poly.type
_entity_poly.pdbx_seq_one_letter_code
_entity_poly.pdbx_strand_id
1 'polypeptide(L)'
;GRIDAAVDACRGAAEAAPADPMPWVSLLSVARLYEGGVQRRELRHWFDELRRRDPYNTEGHIQVLRYWSARWHGTHGSMYDFARDAAGVAPPGSPLPVLVQVARVEEYRYIADGALGRGPVRGFDQHWKHELAVTELRRTHARWIGGRDPAAPVAPEEVGDLHFLVHAACYAGQVEIARELLGMLGARAAWVPWAYTGDPEEQFVRFREGLGVR
;
A
#
# COMPACT_ATOMS: atom_id res chain seq x y z
N GLY A 1 20.60 18.11 -9.37
CA GLY A 1 20.06 18.45 -8.03
C GLY A 1 20.13 17.25 -7.10
N ARG A 2 19.63 17.34 -5.85
CA ARG A 2 19.65 16.19 -4.91
C ARG A 2 18.90 14.96 -5.44
N ILE A 3 17.84 15.17 -6.22
CA ILE A 3 17.07 14.09 -6.86
C ILE A 3 17.91 13.39 -7.93
N ASP A 4 18.58 14.14 -8.81
CA ASP A 4 19.42 13.56 -9.87
C ASP A 4 20.58 12.73 -9.30
N ALA A 5 21.20 13.20 -8.21
CA ALA A 5 22.25 12.42 -7.53
C ALA A 5 21.71 11.09 -6.96
N ALA A 6 20.45 11.06 -6.48
CA ALA A 6 19.80 9.83 -6.05
C ALA A 6 19.50 8.90 -7.24
N VAL A 7 19.07 9.46 -8.38
CA VAL A 7 18.86 8.71 -9.63
C VAL A 7 20.18 8.08 -10.10
N ASP A 8 21.27 8.84 -10.15
CA ASP A 8 22.59 8.35 -10.56
C ASP A 8 23.09 7.23 -9.64
N ALA A 9 22.92 7.38 -8.32
CA ALA A 9 23.27 6.34 -7.36
C ALA A 9 22.44 5.06 -7.57
N CYS A 10 21.14 5.19 -7.83
CA CYS A 10 20.28 4.03 -8.12
C CYS A 10 20.67 3.35 -9.44
N ARG A 11 21.03 4.13 -10.48
CA ARG A 11 21.52 3.56 -11.75
C ARG A 11 22.84 2.80 -11.56
N GLY A 12 23.79 3.38 -10.83
CA GLY A 12 25.04 2.69 -10.47
C GLY A 12 24.80 1.40 -9.67
N ALA A 13 23.84 1.41 -8.73
CA ALA A 13 23.45 0.21 -7.99
C ALA A 13 22.81 -0.85 -8.91
N ALA A 14 21.96 -0.44 -9.85
CA ALA A 14 21.35 -1.35 -10.83
C ALA A 14 22.39 -1.98 -11.78
N GLU A 15 23.45 -1.24 -12.13
CA GLU A 15 24.59 -1.76 -12.91
C GLU A 15 25.44 -2.73 -12.09
N ALA A 16 25.71 -2.41 -10.82
CA ALA A 16 26.50 -3.25 -9.93
C ALA A 16 25.79 -4.55 -9.52
N ALA A 17 24.46 -4.52 -9.42
CA ALA A 17 23.63 -5.68 -9.09
C ALA A 17 22.46 -5.85 -10.08
N PRO A 18 22.72 -6.36 -11.31
CA PRO A 18 21.71 -6.39 -12.37
C PRO A 18 20.47 -7.24 -12.09
N ALA A 19 20.51 -8.13 -11.10
CA ALA A 19 19.37 -8.95 -10.69
C ALA A 19 18.53 -8.31 -9.56
N ASP A 20 19.07 -7.30 -8.86
CA ASP A 20 18.40 -6.68 -7.72
C ASP A 20 17.25 -5.75 -8.19
N PRO A 21 16.00 -5.97 -7.75
CA PRO A 21 14.88 -5.09 -8.07
C PRO A 21 14.93 -3.75 -7.31
N MET A 22 15.61 -3.67 -6.16
CA MET A 22 15.50 -2.54 -5.23
C MET A 22 15.93 -1.18 -5.80
N PRO A 23 17.01 -1.07 -6.61
CA PRO A 23 17.34 0.21 -7.24
C PRO A 23 16.20 0.76 -8.10
N TRP A 24 15.41 -0.11 -8.74
CA TRP A 24 14.26 0.31 -9.55
C TRP A 24 13.09 0.76 -8.68
N VAL A 25 12.86 0.12 -7.52
CA VAL A 25 11.90 0.59 -6.51
C VAL A 25 12.27 2.00 -6.03
N SER A 26 13.56 2.25 -5.79
CA SER A 26 14.06 3.57 -5.42
C SER A 26 13.89 4.60 -6.56
N LEU A 27 14.15 4.23 -7.82
CA LEU A 27 13.90 5.09 -8.98
C LEU A 27 12.41 5.47 -9.10
N LEU A 28 11.51 4.50 -8.96
CA LEU A 28 10.05 4.76 -8.93
C LEU A 28 9.65 5.64 -7.74
N SER A 29 10.38 5.53 -6.62
CA SER A 29 10.16 6.38 -5.45
C SER A 29 10.51 7.84 -5.72
N VAL A 30 11.64 8.10 -6.38
CA VAL A 30 12.08 9.47 -6.70
C VAL A 30 11.32 10.06 -7.89
N ALA A 31 10.73 9.23 -8.76
CA ALA A 31 9.96 9.66 -9.93
C ALA A 31 8.90 10.71 -9.60
N ARG A 32 8.17 10.54 -8.48
CA ARG A 32 7.12 11.48 -8.06
C ARG A 32 7.66 12.78 -7.47
N LEU A 33 8.93 12.82 -7.05
CA LEU A 33 9.54 13.99 -6.41
C LEU A 33 9.95 15.08 -7.41
N TYR A 34 10.00 14.77 -8.71
CA TYR A 34 10.19 15.76 -9.75
C TYR A 34 8.97 16.68 -9.85
N GLU A 35 9.21 17.99 -9.97
CA GLU A 35 8.17 18.96 -10.29
C GLU A 35 7.58 18.62 -11.68
N GLY A 36 6.27 18.38 -11.74
CA GLY A 36 5.59 17.90 -12.96
C GLY A 36 5.81 16.41 -13.29
N GLY A 37 6.58 15.69 -12.48
CA GLY A 37 6.84 14.26 -12.64
C GLY A 37 7.90 13.94 -13.70
N VAL A 38 8.16 12.65 -13.90
CA VAL A 38 9.07 12.18 -14.95
C VAL A 38 8.31 11.92 -16.25
N GLN A 39 9.03 11.80 -17.37
CA GLN A 39 8.40 11.45 -18.64
C GLN A 39 7.75 10.05 -18.54
N ARG A 40 6.55 9.89 -19.11
CA ARG A 40 5.82 8.61 -19.07
C ARG A 40 6.64 7.42 -19.59
N ARG A 41 7.50 7.65 -20.60
CA ARG A 41 8.40 6.61 -21.13
C ARG A 41 9.45 6.17 -20.12
N GLU A 42 9.92 7.08 -19.27
CA GLU A 42 10.93 6.80 -18.26
C GLU A 42 10.32 6.06 -17.08
N LEU A 43 9.17 6.51 -16.58
CA LEU A 43 8.41 5.78 -15.54
C LEU A 43 8.11 4.34 -15.99
N ARG A 44 7.65 4.18 -17.24
CA ARG A 44 7.39 2.87 -17.83
C ARG A 44 8.65 2.02 -17.87
N HIS A 45 9.76 2.58 -18.36
CA HIS A 45 11.03 1.86 -18.43
C HIS A 45 11.49 1.37 -17.04
N TRP A 46 11.43 2.22 -16.02
CA TRP A 46 11.81 1.83 -14.65
C TRP A 46 10.88 0.75 -14.08
N PHE A 47 9.59 0.84 -14.36
CA PHE A 47 8.62 -0.16 -13.92
C PHE A 47 8.78 -1.49 -14.66
N ASP A 48 9.09 -1.48 -15.95
CA ASP A 48 9.37 -2.68 -16.74
C ASP A 48 10.65 -3.38 -16.24
N GLU A 49 11.69 -2.61 -15.90
CA GLU A 49 12.92 -3.16 -15.32
C GLU A 49 12.69 -3.77 -13.93
N LEU A 50 11.86 -3.16 -13.08
CA LEU A 50 11.41 -3.77 -11.83
C LEU A 50 10.70 -5.11 -12.12
N ARG A 51 9.67 -5.09 -12.98
CA ARG A 51 8.83 -6.27 -13.24
C ARG A 51 9.57 -7.41 -13.90
N ARG A 52 10.63 -7.13 -14.66
CA ARG A 52 11.52 -8.13 -15.24
C ARG A 52 12.29 -8.91 -14.18
N ARG A 53 12.55 -8.31 -13.01
CA ARG A 53 13.29 -8.93 -11.89
C ARG A 53 12.36 -9.51 -10.84
N ASP A 54 11.35 -8.74 -10.47
CA ASP A 54 10.35 -9.11 -9.47
C ASP A 54 8.97 -8.57 -9.93
N PRO A 55 8.19 -9.38 -10.68
CA PRO A 55 6.91 -8.96 -11.25
C PRO A 55 5.82 -8.67 -10.22
N TYR A 56 5.99 -9.10 -8.98
CA TYR A 56 5.00 -8.95 -7.91
C TYR A 56 5.53 -8.15 -6.71
N ASN A 57 6.61 -7.39 -6.90
CA ASN A 57 7.17 -6.51 -5.88
C ASN A 57 6.15 -5.48 -5.38
N THR A 58 5.58 -5.68 -4.19
CA THR A 58 4.49 -4.81 -3.69
C THR A 58 4.93 -3.36 -3.55
N GLU A 59 6.09 -3.12 -2.95
CA GLU A 59 6.57 -1.75 -2.68
C GLU A 59 6.76 -0.95 -3.98
N GLY A 60 7.33 -1.55 -5.02
CA GLY A 60 7.48 -0.91 -6.32
C GLY A 60 6.14 -0.61 -6.99
N HIS A 61 5.14 -1.48 -6.87
CA HIS A 61 3.78 -1.18 -7.32
C HIS A 61 3.14 -0.06 -6.49
N ILE A 62 3.37 -0.02 -5.17
CA ILE A 62 2.92 1.08 -4.30
C ILE A 62 3.53 2.40 -4.77
N GLN A 63 4.80 2.43 -5.19
CA GLN A 63 5.42 3.66 -5.69
C GLN A 63 4.76 4.16 -6.98
N VAL A 64 4.44 3.26 -7.91
CA VAL A 64 3.73 3.60 -9.16
C VAL A 64 2.29 4.03 -8.87
N LEU A 65 1.59 3.35 -7.96
CA LEU A 65 0.27 3.74 -7.49
C LEU A 65 0.29 5.17 -6.93
N ARG A 66 1.24 5.48 -6.05
CA ARG A 66 1.41 6.83 -5.47
C ARG A 66 1.75 7.86 -6.54
N TYR A 67 2.55 7.52 -7.55
CA TYR A 67 2.82 8.41 -8.67
C TYR A 67 1.52 8.85 -9.36
N TRP A 68 0.59 7.90 -9.58
CA TRP A 68 -0.70 8.14 -10.20
C TRP A 68 -1.79 8.67 -9.26
N SER A 69 -1.48 8.96 -7.99
CA SER A 69 -2.46 9.52 -7.05
C SER A 69 -2.74 10.99 -7.31
N ALA A 70 -3.90 11.46 -6.84
CA ALA A 70 -4.30 12.87 -6.90
C ALA A 70 -3.36 13.80 -6.12
N ARG A 71 -2.56 13.26 -5.19
CA ARG A 71 -1.57 14.02 -4.41
C ARG A 71 -0.28 14.29 -5.20
N TRP A 72 -0.06 13.56 -6.29
CA TRP A 72 1.13 13.67 -7.12
C TRP A 72 0.76 13.99 -8.56
N HIS A 73 0.94 13.04 -9.49
CA HIS A 73 0.90 13.31 -10.94
C HIS A 73 -0.28 12.63 -11.63
N GLY A 74 -1.32 12.24 -10.88
CA GLY A 74 -2.51 11.59 -11.42
C GLY A 74 -3.81 12.02 -10.75
N THR A 75 -4.76 11.09 -10.66
CA THR A 75 -6.11 11.28 -10.12
C THR A 75 -6.50 10.08 -9.26
N HIS A 76 -7.57 10.19 -8.45
CA HIS A 76 -8.11 9.02 -7.75
C HIS A 76 -8.48 7.89 -8.73
N GLY A 77 -9.07 8.23 -9.88
CA GLY A 77 -9.41 7.26 -10.93
C GLY A 77 -8.19 6.48 -11.41
N SER A 78 -7.15 7.18 -11.88
CA SER A 78 -5.93 6.51 -12.40
C SER A 78 -5.21 5.67 -11.35
N MET A 79 -5.23 6.11 -10.09
CA MET A 79 -4.66 5.35 -8.98
C MET A 79 -5.43 4.05 -8.71
N TYR A 80 -6.76 4.13 -8.65
CA TYR A 80 -7.60 2.95 -8.44
C TYR A 80 -7.60 1.99 -9.62
N ASP A 81 -7.58 2.49 -10.85
CA ASP A 81 -7.49 1.67 -12.05
C ASP A 81 -6.19 0.86 -12.03
N PHE A 82 -5.05 1.51 -11.76
CA PHE A 82 -3.77 0.82 -11.59
C PHE A 82 -3.81 -0.24 -10.46
N ALA A 83 -4.38 0.12 -9.31
CA ALA A 83 -4.49 -0.79 -8.16
C ALA A 83 -5.33 -2.03 -8.49
N ARG A 84 -6.46 -1.85 -9.19
CA ARG A 84 -7.35 -2.94 -9.59
C ARG A 84 -6.77 -3.81 -10.69
N ASP A 85 -6.06 -3.22 -11.65
CA ASP A 85 -5.36 -3.95 -12.71
C ASP A 85 -4.27 -4.85 -12.12
N ALA A 86 -3.43 -4.29 -11.26
CA ALA A 86 -2.37 -5.03 -10.56
C ALA A 86 -2.94 -6.14 -9.68
N ALA A 87 -4.00 -5.84 -8.91
CA ALA A 87 -4.73 -6.84 -8.16
C ALA A 87 -5.27 -7.95 -9.09
N GLY A 88 -5.88 -7.60 -10.21
CA GLY A 88 -6.51 -8.53 -11.15
C GLY A 88 -5.57 -9.60 -11.69
N VAL A 89 -4.33 -9.24 -12.01
CA VAL A 89 -3.34 -10.15 -12.62
C VAL A 89 -2.44 -10.89 -11.62
N ALA A 90 -2.55 -10.57 -10.32
CA ALA A 90 -1.72 -11.19 -9.28
C ALA A 90 -2.01 -12.71 -9.13
N PRO A 91 -0.99 -13.57 -8.93
CA PRO A 91 -1.21 -14.99 -8.67
C PRO A 91 -1.83 -15.19 -7.27
N PRO A 92 -2.47 -16.34 -7.01
CA PRO A 92 -2.91 -16.71 -5.66
C PRO A 92 -1.76 -16.64 -4.65
N GLY A 93 -2.04 -16.16 -3.43
CA GLY A 93 -1.04 -15.96 -2.39
C GLY A 93 -0.20 -14.69 -2.52
N SER A 94 -0.35 -13.91 -3.59
CA SER A 94 0.36 -12.65 -3.74
C SER A 94 -0.22 -11.55 -2.83
N PRO A 95 0.61 -10.70 -2.20
CA PRO A 95 0.18 -9.50 -1.46
C PRO A 95 -0.36 -8.39 -2.35
N LEU A 96 -0.10 -8.44 -3.66
CA LEU A 96 -0.37 -7.34 -4.60
C LEU A 96 -1.82 -6.83 -4.62
N PRO A 97 -2.87 -7.65 -4.37
CA PRO A 97 -4.23 -7.14 -4.22
C PRO A 97 -4.39 -6.11 -3.10
N VAL A 98 -3.46 -5.98 -2.14
CA VAL A 98 -3.50 -4.95 -1.10
C VAL A 98 -3.44 -3.52 -1.64
N LEU A 99 -2.99 -3.33 -2.90
CA LEU A 99 -2.93 -2.03 -3.55
C LEU A 99 -4.26 -1.27 -3.53
N VAL A 100 -5.41 -1.96 -3.58
CA VAL A 100 -6.71 -1.28 -3.47
C VAL A 100 -6.96 -0.71 -2.07
N GLN A 101 -6.44 -1.33 -1.01
CA GLN A 101 -6.45 -0.76 0.34
C GLN A 101 -5.44 0.38 0.48
N VAL A 102 -4.25 0.27 -0.14
CA VAL A 102 -3.28 1.36 -0.21
C VAL A 102 -3.87 2.59 -0.91
N ALA A 103 -4.58 2.40 -2.03
CA ALA A 103 -5.28 3.46 -2.75
C ALA A 103 -6.31 4.17 -1.87
N ARG A 104 -7.10 3.42 -1.08
CA ARG A 104 -8.06 4.00 -0.11
C ARG A 104 -7.40 4.83 0.96
N VAL A 105 -6.27 4.37 1.48
CA VAL A 105 -5.49 5.13 2.48
C VAL A 105 -4.91 6.40 1.85
N GLU A 106 -4.40 6.35 0.62
CA GLU A 106 -3.87 7.52 -0.08
C GLU A 106 -4.96 8.54 -0.45
N GLU A 107 -6.15 8.08 -0.85
CA GLU A 107 -7.32 8.95 -1.06
C GLU A 107 -7.76 9.62 0.23
N TYR A 108 -7.88 8.85 1.32
CA TYR A 108 -8.22 9.40 2.63
C TYR A 108 -7.23 10.48 3.05
N ARG A 109 -5.93 10.19 2.92
CA ARG A 109 -4.86 11.14 3.24
C ARG A 109 -4.97 12.42 2.41
N TYR A 110 -5.23 12.32 1.11
CA TYR A 110 -5.43 13.50 0.26
C TYR A 110 -6.57 14.39 0.76
N ILE A 111 -7.70 13.78 1.11
CA ILE A 111 -8.86 14.52 1.63
C ILE A 111 -8.54 15.15 2.99
N ALA A 112 -7.89 14.41 3.89
CA ALA A 112 -7.51 14.88 5.22
C ALA A 112 -6.52 16.06 5.16
N ASP A 113 -5.50 15.97 4.30
CA ASP A 113 -4.51 17.03 4.08
C ASP A 113 -5.18 18.29 3.51
N GLY A 114 -6.09 18.12 2.53
CA GLY A 114 -6.85 19.23 1.94
C GLY A 114 -7.84 19.91 2.90
N ALA A 115 -8.29 19.20 3.93
CA ALA A 115 -9.14 19.76 4.99
C ALA A 115 -8.35 20.64 5.99
N LEU A 116 -7.02 20.75 5.87
CA LEU A 116 -6.14 21.55 6.75
C LEU A 116 -6.39 21.31 8.25
N GLY A 117 -6.74 20.08 8.64
CA GLY A 117 -7.03 19.73 10.03
C GLY A 117 -8.31 20.38 10.61
N ARG A 118 -9.23 20.88 9.78
CA ARG A 118 -10.48 21.56 10.22
C ARG A 118 -11.58 20.61 10.75
N GLY A 119 -11.19 19.56 11.45
CA GLY A 119 -12.09 18.57 12.06
C GLY A 119 -12.23 17.27 11.26
N PRO A 120 -13.02 16.30 11.78
CA PRO A 120 -13.12 14.97 11.18
C PRO A 120 -13.57 15.05 9.73
N VAL A 121 -12.86 14.32 8.86
CA VAL A 121 -13.18 14.22 7.43
C VAL A 121 -14.63 13.76 7.29
N ARG A 122 -15.48 14.57 6.63
CA ARG A 122 -16.89 14.23 6.41
C ARG A 122 -16.98 12.83 5.78
N GLY A 123 -17.79 11.95 6.38
CA GLY A 123 -17.97 10.60 5.86
C GLY A 123 -16.82 9.64 6.13
N PHE A 124 -15.91 9.94 7.07
CA PHE A 124 -14.81 9.07 7.51
C PHE A 124 -15.24 7.59 7.63
N ASP A 125 -16.34 7.33 8.33
CA ASP A 125 -16.89 5.98 8.48
C ASP A 125 -17.36 5.36 7.17
N GLN A 126 -17.98 6.15 6.28
CA GLN A 126 -18.51 5.67 5.01
C GLN A 126 -17.38 5.33 4.02
N HIS A 127 -16.24 6.03 4.09
CA HIS A 127 -15.07 5.77 3.24
C HIS A 127 -14.61 4.31 3.29
N TRP A 128 -14.64 3.72 4.49
CA TRP A 128 -14.23 2.33 4.73
C TRP A 128 -15.39 1.33 4.67
N LYS A 129 -16.61 1.76 5.02
CA LYS A 129 -17.79 0.88 5.10
C LYS A 129 -18.57 0.76 3.78
N HIS A 130 -18.22 1.55 2.76
CA HIS A 130 -18.86 1.47 1.44
C HIS A 130 -18.78 0.06 0.84
N GLU A 131 -19.83 -0.40 0.15
CA GLU A 131 -19.96 -1.77 -0.35
C GLU A 131 -18.76 -2.23 -1.19
N LEU A 132 -18.30 -1.37 -2.11
CA LEU A 132 -17.11 -1.63 -2.93
C LEU A 132 -15.84 -1.81 -2.07
N ALA A 133 -15.67 -1.02 -1.00
CA ALA A 133 -14.53 -1.11 -0.10
C ALA A 133 -14.49 -2.46 0.63
N VAL A 134 -15.64 -2.88 1.15
CA VAL A 134 -15.80 -4.17 1.83
C VAL A 134 -15.59 -5.33 0.85
N THR A 135 -16.08 -5.20 -0.39
CA THR A 135 -15.90 -6.21 -1.45
C THR A 135 -14.44 -6.37 -1.83
N GLU A 136 -13.74 -5.25 -2.06
CA GLU A 136 -12.31 -5.23 -2.38
C GLU A 136 -11.47 -5.79 -1.22
N LEU A 137 -11.78 -5.43 0.03
CA LEU A 137 -11.17 -5.98 1.24
C LEU A 137 -11.30 -7.51 1.31
N ARG A 138 -12.53 -8.03 1.18
CA ARG A 138 -12.79 -9.48 1.23
C ARG A 138 -12.08 -10.21 0.10
N ARG A 139 -12.03 -9.62 -1.10
CA ARG A 139 -11.32 -10.20 -2.25
C ARG A 139 -9.81 -10.24 -2.04
N THR A 140 -9.22 -9.19 -1.46
CA THR A 140 -7.80 -9.16 -1.09
C THR A 140 -7.50 -10.23 -0.05
N HIS A 141 -8.28 -10.27 1.05
CA HIS A 141 -8.13 -11.28 2.10
C HIS A 141 -8.23 -12.71 1.54
N ALA A 142 -9.25 -13.02 0.76
CA ALA A 142 -9.42 -14.36 0.19
C ALA A 142 -8.26 -14.78 -0.73
N ARG A 143 -7.72 -13.86 -1.54
CA ARG A 143 -6.67 -14.18 -2.52
C ARG A 143 -5.27 -14.24 -1.95
N TRP A 144 -4.98 -13.42 -0.95
CA TRP A 144 -3.67 -13.38 -0.31
C TRP A 144 -3.60 -14.35 0.88
N ILE A 145 -4.61 -14.32 1.76
CA ILE A 145 -4.59 -15.03 3.05
C ILE A 145 -5.33 -16.37 2.99
N GLY A 146 -6.40 -16.47 2.20
CA GLY A 146 -7.31 -17.63 2.22
C GLY A 146 -6.70 -19.01 1.90
N GLY A 147 -5.51 -19.06 1.31
CA GLY A 147 -4.76 -20.30 1.04
C GLY A 147 -3.48 -20.45 1.88
N ARG A 148 -3.23 -19.55 2.83
CA ARG A 148 -2.02 -19.56 3.66
C ARG A 148 -2.14 -20.64 4.73
N ASP A 149 -1.04 -21.33 5.02
CA ASP A 149 -0.94 -22.19 6.20
C ASP A 149 -1.06 -21.31 7.46
N PRO A 150 -2.04 -21.54 8.34
CA PRO A 150 -2.21 -20.76 9.58
C PRO A 150 -0.99 -20.81 10.50
N ALA A 151 -0.15 -21.84 10.40
CA ALA A 151 1.09 -21.95 11.18
C ALA A 151 2.29 -21.24 10.54
N ALA A 152 2.19 -20.85 9.26
CA ALA A 152 3.28 -20.20 8.56
C ALA A 152 3.45 -18.74 9.04
N PRO A 153 4.67 -18.34 9.44
CA PRO A 153 4.90 -16.97 9.87
C PRO A 153 4.67 -15.97 8.73
N VAL A 154 4.28 -14.74 9.09
CA VAL A 154 4.25 -13.61 8.15
C VAL A 154 5.68 -13.18 7.85
N ALA A 155 6.07 -13.18 6.58
CA ALA A 155 7.40 -12.77 6.15
C ALA A 155 7.64 -11.29 6.53
N PRO A 156 8.86 -10.89 6.94
CA PRO A 156 9.14 -9.52 7.37
C PRO A 156 8.72 -8.45 6.35
N GLU A 157 8.91 -8.71 5.06
CA GLU A 157 8.55 -7.83 3.95
C GLU A 157 7.03 -7.64 3.78
N GLU A 158 6.21 -8.61 4.22
CA GLU A 158 4.76 -8.55 4.13
C GLU A 158 4.11 -7.77 5.27
N VAL A 159 4.84 -7.50 6.36
CA VAL A 159 4.27 -6.89 7.57
C VAL A 159 3.65 -5.53 7.27
N GLY A 160 4.38 -4.68 6.53
CA GLY A 160 3.90 -3.35 6.16
C GLY A 160 2.63 -3.41 5.31
N ASP A 161 2.61 -4.30 4.32
CA ASP A 161 1.45 -4.53 3.45
C ASP A 161 0.24 -5.04 4.27
N LEU A 162 0.49 -5.97 5.19
CA LEU A 162 -0.57 -6.58 6.00
C LEU A 162 -1.26 -5.54 6.89
N HIS A 163 -0.54 -4.52 7.36
CA HIS A 163 -1.14 -3.41 8.11
C HIS A 163 -2.16 -2.61 7.29
N PHE A 164 -2.02 -2.49 5.96
CA PHE A 164 -3.05 -1.87 5.12
C PHE A 164 -4.33 -2.70 5.09
N LEU A 165 -4.21 -4.02 5.03
CA LEU A 165 -5.35 -4.92 5.02
C LEU A 165 -6.07 -4.93 6.37
N VAL A 166 -5.31 -4.99 7.47
CA VAL A 166 -5.80 -4.94 8.85
C VAL A 166 -6.54 -3.63 9.10
N HIS A 167 -5.91 -2.50 8.75
CA HIS A 167 -6.51 -1.18 8.91
C HIS A 167 -7.86 -1.09 8.19
N ALA A 168 -7.91 -1.53 6.93
CA ALA A 168 -9.16 -1.58 6.18
C ALA A 168 -10.21 -2.48 6.86
N ALA A 169 -9.83 -3.66 7.36
CA ALA A 169 -10.74 -4.56 8.07
C ALA A 169 -11.31 -3.97 9.36
N CYS A 170 -10.45 -3.33 10.17
CA CYS A 170 -10.81 -2.66 11.41
C CYS A 170 -11.82 -1.53 11.15
N TYR A 171 -11.53 -0.63 10.20
CA TYR A 171 -12.39 0.51 9.91
C TYR A 171 -13.67 0.14 9.15
N ALA A 172 -13.64 -0.92 8.33
CA ALA A 172 -14.81 -1.47 7.67
C ALA A 172 -15.70 -2.32 8.61
N GLY A 173 -15.29 -2.53 9.86
CA GLY A 173 -16.02 -3.35 10.83
C GLY A 173 -16.09 -4.84 10.48
N GLN A 174 -15.13 -5.36 9.70
CA GLN A 174 -15.06 -6.78 9.36
C GLN A 174 -14.39 -7.55 10.51
N VAL A 175 -15.14 -7.78 11.60
CA VAL A 175 -14.64 -8.31 12.89
C VAL A 175 -13.80 -9.58 12.73
N GLU A 176 -14.29 -10.59 12.02
CA GLU A 176 -13.58 -11.88 11.89
C GLU A 176 -12.27 -11.74 11.10
N ILE A 177 -12.32 -11.02 9.98
CA ILE A 177 -11.12 -10.74 9.16
C ILE A 177 -10.11 -9.91 9.97
N ALA A 178 -10.57 -8.88 10.68
CA ALA A 178 -9.70 -8.04 11.49
C ALA A 178 -9.02 -8.84 12.61
N ARG A 179 -9.77 -9.70 13.32
CA ARG A 179 -9.24 -10.56 14.38
C ARG A 179 -8.16 -11.51 13.86
N GLU A 180 -8.42 -12.18 12.75
CA GLU A 180 -7.47 -13.08 12.10
C GLU A 180 -6.17 -12.36 11.74
N LEU A 181 -6.27 -11.25 11.02
CA LEU A 181 -5.10 -10.50 10.54
C LEU A 181 -4.30 -9.85 11.69
N LEU A 182 -4.98 -9.35 12.73
CA LEU A 182 -4.31 -8.85 13.95
C LEU A 182 -3.59 -9.97 14.70
N GLY A 183 -4.16 -11.18 14.72
CA GLY A 183 -3.51 -12.37 15.25
C GLY A 183 -2.23 -12.70 14.47
N MET A 184 -2.30 -12.67 13.14
CA MET A 184 -1.13 -12.88 12.28
C MET A 184 -0.01 -11.87 12.53
N LEU A 185 -0.33 -10.58 12.72
CA LEU A 185 0.66 -9.55 13.03
C LEU A 185 1.31 -9.75 14.41
N GLY A 186 0.55 -10.24 15.39
CA GLY A 186 0.99 -10.25 16.79
C GLY A 186 1.29 -8.82 17.28
N ALA A 187 2.42 -8.64 17.95
CA ALA A 187 2.85 -7.33 18.48
C ALA A 187 3.56 -6.43 17.44
N ARG A 188 3.69 -6.87 16.19
CA ARG A 188 4.35 -6.07 15.14
C ARG A 188 3.41 -4.92 14.75
N ALA A 189 3.79 -3.71 15.11
CA ALA A 189 3.11 -2.49 14.74
C ALA A 189 3.81 -1.79 13.57
N ALA A 190 3.07 -0.98 12.81
CA ALA A 190 3.59 -0.14 11.75
C ALA A 190 3.06 1.29 11.89
N TRP A 191 3.82 2.25 11.38
CA TRP A 191 3.43 3.65 11.37
C TRP A 191 2.30 3.92 10.36
N VAL A 192 2.52 3.59 9.09
CA VAL A 192 1.51 3.65 8.02
C VAL A 192 0.77 2.31 7.99
N PRO A 193 -0.57 2.28 7.81
CA PRO A 193 -1.47 3.40 7.47
C PRO A 193 -2.00 4.22 8.65
N TRP A 194 -1.83 3.73 9.89
CA TRP A 194 -2.49 4.26 11.08
C TRP A 194 -2.22 5.74 11.33
N ALA A 195 -1.00 6.22 11.04
CA ALA A 195 -0.62 7.62 11.20
C ALA A 195 -1.45 8.60 10.37
N TYR A 196 -2.16 8.13 9.34
CA TYR A 196 -3.03 8.99 8.55
C TYR A 196 -4.41 9.13 9.18
N THR A 197 -4.84 8.17 10.01
CA THR A 197 -6.17 8.16 10.64
C THR A 197 -6.16 8.49 12.14
N GLY A 198 -4.99 8.80 12.72
CA GLY A 198 -4.83 9.20 14.12
C GLY A 198 -3.45 8.82 14.68
N ASP A 199 -3.35 8.66 16.00
CA ASP A 199 -2.14 8.12 16.65
C ASP A 199 -1.96 6.61 16.34
N PRO A 200 -0.83 6.17 15.76
CA PRO A 200 -0.65 4.79 15.34
C PRO A 200 -0.76 3.75 16.44
N GLU A 201 -0.15 4.02 17.59
CA GLU A 201 -0.06 3.08 18.70
C GLU A 201 -1.42 2.93 19.37
N GLU A 202 -2.06 4.04 19.71
CA GLU A 202 -3.39 4.06 20.33
C GLU A 202 -4.42 3.33 19.48
N GLN A 203 -4.43 3.56 18.16
CA GLN A 203 -5.36 2.90 17.25
C GLN A 203 -5.14 1.39 17.20
N PHE A 204 -3.88 0.97 17.02
CA PHE A 204 -3.55 -0.45 16.88
C PHE A 204 -3.86 -1.23 18.17
N VAL A 205 -3.47 -0.69 19.33
CA VAL A 205 -3.80 -1.27 20.64
C VAL A 205 -5.31 -1.33 20.85
N ARG A 206 -6.02 -0.24 20.62
CA ARG A 206 -7.49 -0.19 20.77
C ARG A 206 -8.20 -1.26 19.95
N PHE A 207 -7.80 -1.47 18.68
CA PHE A 207 -8.41 -2.51 17.85
C PHE A 207 -8.06 -3.92 18.32
N ARG A 208 -6.82 -4.17 18.77
CA ARG A 208 -6.43 -5.46 19.35
C ARG A 208 -7.24 -5.80 20.60
N GLU A 209 -7.29 -4.87 21.55
CA GLU A 209 -8.04 -5.04 22.80
C GLU A 209 -9.54 -5.19 22.56
N GLY A 210 -10.12 -4.30 21.76
CA GLY A 210 -11.55 -4.32 21.43
C GLY A 210 -11.98 -5.58 20.68
N LEU A 211 -11.05 -6.23 19.98
CA LEU A 211 -11.27 -7.51 19.31
C LEU A 211 -10.72 -8.69 20.13
N GLY A 212 -10.24 -8.51 21.35
CA GLY A 212 -9.75 -9.60 22.20
C GLY A 212 -8.55 -10.36 21.63
N VAL A 213 -7.72 -9.71 20.81
CA VAL A 213 -6.44 -10.24 20.33
C VAL A 213 -5.36 -9.81 21.31
N ARG A 214 -4.83 -10.78 22.09
CA ARG A 214 -3.75 -10.53 23.06
C ARG A 214 -2.42 -10.38 22.35
#